data_AF-A0A939B0P6-F1
#
_entry.id   AF-A0A939B0P6-F1
#
_cell.length_a   1.000
_cell.length_b   1.000
_cell.length_c   1.000
_cell.angle_alpha   90.00
_cell.angle_beta   90.00
_cell.angle_gamma   90.00
#
_symmetry.space_group_name_H-M   'P 1'
#
loop_
_entity.id
_entity.type
_entity.pdbx_description
1 polymer ?
#
loop_
_entity_poly.entity_id
_entity_poly.type
_entity_poly.pdbx_seq_one_letter_code
_entity_poly.pdbx_strand_id
1 'polypeptide(L)' 'MSWHPHLWHPTTQVATSPVPLQVARARGCVLELQDGRQLIDAISSWWVTLHGHAEPSIA' A
#
# COMPACT_ATOMS: atom_id res chain seq x y z
N MET A 1 -1.48 -11.35 11.23
CA MET A 1 -2.32 -10.85 10.12
C MET A 1 -2.65 -12.04 9.23
N SER A 2 -3.94 -12.25 8.92
CA SER A 2 -4.41 -13.30 8.02
C SER A 2 -4.96 -12.68 6.73
N TRP A 3 -5.06 -13.48 5.67
CA TRP A 3 -5.78 -13.09 4.45
C TRP A 3 -7.23 -12.70 4.77
N HIS A 4 -7.74 -11.70 4.06
CA HIS A 4 -9.15 -11.34 4.17
C HIS A 4 -9.99 -12.36 3.39
N PRO A 5 -11.03 -12.99 3.99
CA PRO A 5 -11.74 -14.13 3.41
C PRO A 5 -12.50 -13.82 2.11
N HIS A 6 -12.71 -12.53 1.82
CA HIS A 6 -13.49 -12.05 0.68
C HIS A 6 -12.71 -11.13 -0.27
N LEU A 7 -11.38 -11.07 -0.18
CA LEU A 7 -10.56 -10.25 -1.09
C LEU A 7 -9.61 -11.12 -1.90
N TRP A 8 -9.70 -11.00 -3.23
CA TRP A 8 -8.71 -11.55 -4.13
C TRP A 8 -7.77 -10.43 -4.57
N HIS A 9 -6.51 -10.52 -4.15
CA HIS A 9 -5.51 -9.54 -4.53
C HIS A 9 -5.08 -9.72 -6.00
N PRO A 10 -5.01 -8.63 -6.77
CA PRO A 10 -4.50 -8.67 -8.14
C PRO A 10 -3.04 -9.15 -8.13
N THR A 11 -2.66 -9.82 -9.23
CA THR A 11 -1.27 -10.29 -9.48
C THR A 11 -0.64 -11.07 -8.32
N THR A 12 -1.45 -11.78 -7.54
CA THR A 12 -1.03 -12.47 -6.30
C THR A 12 -1.43 -13.95 -6.35
N GLN A 13 -0.50 -14.85 -5.99
CA GLN A 13 -0.78 -16.29 -5.95
C GLN A 13 -1.47 -16.67 -4.64
N VAL A 14 -2.75 -17.01 -4.72
CA VAL A 14 -3.63 -17.26 -3.57
C VAL A 14 -3.15 -18.40 -2.68
N ALA A 15 -2.53 -19.44 -3.24
CA ALA A 15 -2.18 -20.63 -2.45
C ALA A 15 -0.88 -20.49 -1.63
N THR A 16 0.10 -19.72 -2.13
CA THR A 16 1.47 -19.75 -1.59
C THR A 16 2.05 -18.38 -1.27
N SER A 17 1.44 -17.29 -1.72
CA SER A 17 1.94 -15.95 -1.37
C SER A 17 1.83 -15.71 0.13
N PRO A 18 2.79 -15.00 0.74
CA PRO A 18 2.64 -14.51 2.11
C PRO A 18 1.53 -13.46 2.16
N VAL A 19 1.00 -13.22 3.36
CA VAL A 19 0.03 -12.13 3.59
C VAL A 19 0.67 -10.80 3.16
N PRO A 20 -0.05 -9.97 2.38
CA PRO A 20 0.49 -8.70 1.90
C PRO A 20 0.76 -7.73 3.06
N LEU A 21 1.77 -6.89 2.87
CA LEU A 21 2.04 -5.79 3.80
C LEU A 21 0.87 -4.81 3.79
N GLN A 22 0.34 -4.49 4.97
CA GLN A 22 -0.77 -3.55 5.12
C GLN A 22 -0.24 -2.13 5.34
N VAL A 23 -0.53 -1.23 4.40
CA VAL A 23 -0.31 0.20 4.55
C VAL A 23 -1.42 0.77 5.44
N ALA A 24 -1.05 1.45 6.53
CA ALA A 24 -1.98 2.08 7.47
C ALA A 24 -2.31 3.53 7.06
N ARG A 25 -1.30 4.26 6.55
CA ARG A 25 -1.43 5.64 6.07
C ARG A 25 -0.31 5.97 5.09
N ALA A 26 -0.46 7.04 4.32
CA ALA A 26 0.56 7.53 3.41
C ALA A 26 0.55 9.07 3.36
N ARG A 27 1.72 9.68 3.14
CA ARG A 27 1.89 11.12 2.93
C ARG A 27 3.11 11.39 2.04
N GLY A 28 2.95 12.25 1.04
CA GLY A 28 4.01 12.50 0.05
C GLY A 28 4.41 11.19 -0.64
N CYS A 29 5.69 10.83 -0.64
CA CYS A 29 6.19 9.57 -1.18
C CYS A 29 6.35 8.45 -0.14
N VAL A 30 5.85 8.62 1.10
CA VAL A 30 6.06 7.66 2.18
C VAL A 30 4.78 6.88 2.49
N LEU A 31 4.91 5.55 2.52
CA LEU A 31 3.91 4.62 3.03
C LEU A 31 4.29 4.20 4.45
N GLU A 32 3.37 4.30 5.39
CA GLU A 32 3.53 3.77 6.74
C GLU A 32 2.74 2.47 6.87
N LEU A 33 3.42 1.40 7.28
CA LEU A 33 2.84 0.10 7.53
C LEU A 33 2.20 0.03 8.92
N GLN A 34 1.31 -0.93 9.13
CA GLN A 34 0.66 -1.19 10.42
C GLN A 34 1.65 -1.49 11.57
N ASP A 35 2.86 -1.97 11.26
CA ASP A 35 3.92 -2.23 12.24
C ASP A 35 4.83 -1.01 12.51
N GLY A 36 4.49 0.15 11.96
CA GLY A 36 5.23 1.41 12.11
C GLY A 36 6.42 1.57 11.17
N ARG A 37 6.77 0.57 10.35
CA ARG A 37 7.82 0.74 9.33
C ARG A 37 7.36 1.73 8.25
N GLN A 38 8.32 2.49 7.74
CA GLN A 38 8.12 3.42 6.63
C GLN A 38 8.83 2.91 5.38
N LEU A 39 8.13 2.96 4.25
CA LEU A 39 8.64 2.60 2.93
C LEU A 39 8.50 3.79 2.00
N ILE A 40 9.45 3.94 1.07
CA ILE A 40 9.29 4.88 -0.04
C ILE A 40 8.40 4.21 -1.09
N ASP A 41 7.34 4.89 -1.51
CA ASP A 41 6.55 4.54 -2.69
C ASP A 41 7.33 4.86 -3.97
N ALA A 42 8.26 3.96 -4.31
CA ALA A 42 9.14 4.13 -5.45
C ALA A 42 8.47 3.87 -6.81
N ILE A 43 7.17 3.55 -6.82
CA ILE A 43 6.40 3.27 -8.05
C ILE A 43 5.20 4.21 -8.24
N SER A 44 5.06 5.23 -7.39
CA SER A 44 3.92 6.16 -7.43
C SER A 44 2.57 5.42 -7.37
N SER A 45 2.47 4.39 -6.52
CA SER A 45 1.28 3.56 -6.30
C SER A 45 0.55 3.21 -7.59
N TRP A 46 1.07 2.20 -8.29
CA TRP A 46 0.60 1.84 -9.64
C TRP A 46 0.69 3.00 -10.64
N TRP A 47 1.73 3.83 -10.52
CA TRP A 47 2.06 4.89 -11.47
C TRP A 47 1.01 6.01 -11.55
N VAL A 48 0.13 6.14 -10.54
CA VAL A 48 -0.98 7.12 -10.55
C VAL A 48 -0.86 8.22 -9.50
N THR A 49 0.04 8.13 -8.52
CA THR A 49 0.14 9.10 -7.41
C THR A 49 1.20 10.18 -7.64
N LEU A 50 1.08 10.93 -8.74
CA LEU A 50 2.10 11.92 -9.16
C LEU A 50 2.35 13.03 -8.13
N HIS A 51 1.31 13.54 -7.49
CA HIS A 51 1.41 14.65 -6.54
C HIS A 51 1.73 14.20 -5.10
N GLY A 52 1.95 12.91 -4.89
CA GLY A 52 2.12 12.32 -3.57
C GLY A 52 0.79 12.01 -2.87
N HIS A 53 0.88 11.11 -1.89
CA HIS A 53 -0.26 10.72 -1.07
C HIS A 53 -0.69 11.85 -0.14
N ALA A 54 -2.01 11.99 0.06
CA ALA A 54 -2.61 12.97 0.99
C ALA A 54 -2.13 14.41 0.78
N GLU A 55 -2.00 14.83 -0.49
CA GLU A 55 -1.65 16.19 -0.89
C GLU A 55 -2.79 17.17 -0.52
N PRO A 56 -2.58 18.11 0.43
CA PRO A 56 -3.67 18.93 0.98
C PRO A 56 -4.37 19.84 -0.04
N SER A 57 -3.69 20.21 -1.13
CA SER A 57 -4.31 21.04 -2.17
C SER A 57 -5.30 20.29 -3.09
N ILE A 58 -5.34 18.95 -3.01
CA ILE A 58 -6.17 18.08 -3.86
C ILE A 58 -7.24 17.32 -3.06
N ALA A 59 -7.02 17.13 -1.75
CA ALA A 59 -7.83 16.30 -0.85
C ALA A 59 -9.18 16.92 -0.42
#